data_AF-A0A4Q4H0C5-F1
#
_entry.id   AF-A0A4Q4H0C5-F1
#
_cell.length_a   1.000
_cell.length_b   1.000
_cell.length_c   1.000
_cell.angle_alpha   90.00
_cell.angle_beta   90.00
_cell.angle_gamma   90.00
#
_symmetry.space_group_name_H-M   'P 1'
#
loop_
_entity.id
_entity.type
_entity.pdbx_description
1 polymer ?
#
loop_
_entity_poly.entity_id
_entity_poly.type
_entity_poly.pdbx_seq_one_letter_code
_entity_poly.pdbx_strand_id
1 'polypeptide(L)'
;MPTSNPSEMTRLNFDYDHATTQDHIENDHWQGVLYTVVFLVVTAVLGIWMMQNSVNAYYQQTYHQDSPLKVLDKYPMWQKGGELGTLFYAEHNAVKNSIQQHNQYIVDTFNHDYAYTTEYKQQLAEKAKQEKIRLAKEAAAREHQNLLNQFSLTKNDQVFFAGDSLMQGVAPFVQKYLLENYDIKTVNLSKQSTGLSYPSFFDWPKTIQETIASHPEIKILVVFLGPNDPWDMPNPKGGTYLKFKSPEWEAVYRSRIKEIIDTAQQHNVRVMWLTPPNMRKPQLNEQMIYLNQVVADQVQKSKAFFIDSRPILGNKNNVYSDYLVKDGQSIKMRSADGIHFSAEGQKAIANVISQHLNVIQ
;
A
#
# COMPACT_ATOMS: atom_id res chain seq x y z
N MET A 1 -81.68 6.68 50.49
CA MET A 1 -81.66 5.30 49.94
C MET A 1 -83.06 4.98 49.38
N PRO A 2 -83.22 3.99 48.47
CA PRO A 2 -84.17 4.12 47.35
C PRO A 2 -85.34 3.12 47.31
N THR A 3 -86.36 3.43 46.48
CA THR A 3 -87.32 2.58 45.70
C THR A 3 -88.37 3.53 45.05
N SER A 4 -89.08 3.27 43.93
CA SER A 4 -88.96 2.34 42.78
C SER A 4 -89.88 2.82 41.60
N ASN A 5 -89.78 2.19 40.41
CA ASN A 5 -90.46 2.52 39.10
C ASN A 5 -91.90 1.88 39.00
N PRO A 6 -92.68 1.81 37.86
CA PRO A 6 -92.59 2.36 36.47
C PRO A 6 -93.93 2.82 35.76
N SER A 7 -93.84 3.36 34.52
CA SER A 7 -94.80 3.28 33.34
C SER A 7 -94.20 4.08 32.14
N GLU A 8 -94.36 3.86 30.81
CA GLU A 8 -95.41 3.34 29.88
C GLU A 8 -96.50 4.39 29.51
N MET A 9 -96.96 4.62 28.25
CA MET A 9 -96.75 4.12 26.86
C MET A 9 -97.40 5.16 25.86
N THR A 10 -97.44 5.18 24.50
CA THR A 10 -96.93 4.45 23.30
C THR A 10 -97.08 5.35 22.01
N ARG A 11 -96.68 4.93 20.78
CA ARG A 11 -96.79 5.69 19.48
C ARG A 11 -97.94 5.26 18.54
N LEU A 12 -98.35 6.14 17.60
CA LEU A 12 -98.72 5.92 16.16
C LEU A 12 -98.94 7.32 15.51
N ASN A 13 -98.43 7.76 14.35
CA ASN A 13 -98.22 7.25 12.97
C ASN A 13 -99.45 7.28 12.03
N PHE A 14 -99.22 7.78 10.79
CA PHE A 14 -100.14 7.85 9.66
C PHE A 14 -99.35 7.47 8.38
N ASP A 15 -100.01 6.85 7.40
CA ASP A 15 -99.36 6.23 6.21
C ASP A 15 -99.38 7.12 4.96
N TYR A 16 -98.46 6.83 4.01
CA TYR A 16 -98.51 7.33 2.64
C TYR A 16 -97.75 6.41 1.66
N ASP A 17 -98.21 6.29 0.41
CA ASP A 17 -97.73 5.30 -0.56
C ASP A 17 -96.24 5.45 -0.97
N HIS A 18 -95.52 4.32 -0.96
CA HIS A 18 -94.11 4.23 -1.37
C HIS A 18 -93.86 3.36 -2.64
N ALA A 19 -94.90 2.72 -3.20
CA ALA A 19 -94.74 1.58 -4.11
C ALA A 19 -94.18 1.86 -5.52
N THR A 20 -94.04 3.12 -5.94
CA THR A 20 -93.61 3.49 -7.31
C THR A 20 -92.23 4.17 -7.40
N THR A 21 -91.63 4.55 -6.27
CA THR A 21 -90.27 5.13 -6.25
C THR A 21 -89.17 4.10 -6.09
N GLN A 22 -89.46 2.94 -5.49
CA GLN A 22 -88.43 1.98 -5.05
C GLN A 22 -87.74 1.25 -6.23
N ASP A 23 -88.50 0.78 -7.23
CA ASP A 23 -87.95 0.14 -8.44
C ASP A 23 -87.05 1.08 -9.27
N HIS A 24 -87.36 2.38 -9.29
CA HIS A 24 -86.52 3.37 -9.97
C HIS A 24 -85.19 3.61 -9.23
N ILE A 25 -85.21 3.62 -7.89
CA ILE A 25 -84.03 3.87 -7.05
C ILE A 25 -83.03 2.70 -7.14
N GLU A 26 -83.48 1.44 -7.14
CA GLU A 26 -82.54 0.30 -7.30
C GLU A 26 -81.84 0.30 -8.67
N ASN A 27 -82.57 0.65 -9.74
CA ASN A 27 -81.99 0.75 -11.09
C ASN A 27 -80.95 1.88 -11.20
N ASP A 28 -81.14 3.01 -10.52
CA ASP A 28 -80.18 4.12 -10.50
C ASP A 28 -78.88 3.73 -9.76
N HIS A 29 -78.99 3.02 -8.64
CA HIS A 29 -77.83 2.52 -7.89
C HIS A 29 -76.98 1.55 -8.71
N TRP A 30 -77.60 0.59 -9.40
CA TRP A 30 -76.86 -0.35 -10.26
C TRP A 30 -76.20 0.34 -11.46
N GLN A 31 -76.84 1.37 -12.04
CA GLN A 31 -76.21 2.21 -13.07
C GLN A 31 -75.00 2.96 -12.52
N GLY A 32 -75.09 3.60 -11.35
CA GLY A 32 -73.96 4.31 -10.72
C GLY A 32 -72.76 3.40 -10.42
N VAL A 33 -73.01 2.17 -9.96
CA VAL A 33 -71.98 1.13 -9.78
C VAL A 33 -71.38 0.74 -11.13
N LEU A 34 -72.21 0.49 -12.15
CA LEU A 34 -71.74 0.12 -13.49
C LEU A 34 -70.86 1.21 -14.13
N TYR A 35 -71.27 2.48 -14.07
CA TYR A 35 -70.45 3.61 -14.54
C TYR A 35 -69.10 3.68 -13.82
N THR A 36 -69.09 3.47 -12.50
CA THR A 36 -67.86 3.46 -11.70
C THR A 36 -66.91 2.32 -12.12
N VAL A 37 -67.44 1.10 -12.29
CA VAL A 37 -66.66 -0.06 -12.74
C VAL A 37 -66.13 0.12 -14.16
N VAL A 38 -66.97 0.59 -15.09
CA VAL A 38 -66.57 0.88 -16.47
C VAL A 38 -65.49 1.95 -16.52
N PHE A 39 -65.63 3.03 -15.75
CA PHE A 39 -64.61 4.07 -15.64
C PHE A 39 -63.26 3.50 -15.14
N LEU A 40 -63.27 2.75 -14.04
CA LEU A 40 -62.06 2.13 -13.50
C LEU A 40 -61.39 1.16 -14.49
N VAL A 41 -62.17 0.34 -15.20
CA VAL A 41 -61.65 -0.56 -16.24
C VAL A 41 -61.05 0.22 -17.41
N VAL A 42 -61.72 1.27 -17.89
CA VAL A 42 -61.20 2.14 -18.96
C VAL A 42 -59.92 2.85 -18.53
N THR A 43 -59.87 3.40 -17.31
CA THR A 43 -58.65 4.02 -16.76
C THR A 43 -57.51 3.03 -16.61
N ALA A 44 -57.78 1.80 -16.16
CA ALA A 44 -56.76 0.75 -16.06
C ALA A 44 -56.23 0.32 -17.44
N VAL A 45 -57.11 0.15 -18.44
CA VAL A 45 -56.72 -0.19 -19.82
C VAL A 45 -55.92 0.95 -20.46
N LEU A 46 -56.33 2.21 -20.30
CA LEU A 46 -55.58 3.38 -20.77
C LEU A 46 -54.23 3.51 -20.06
N GLY A 47 -54.16 3.21 -18.76
CA GLY A 47 -52.92 3.17 -17.99
C GLY A 47 -51.96 2.11 -18.52
N ILE A 48 -52.42 0.88 -18.76
CA ILE A 48 -51.60 -0.21 -19.34
C ILE A 48 -51.17 0.12 -20.77
N TRP A 49 -52.06 0.70 -21.58
CA TRP A 49 -51.76 1.15 -22.95
C TRP A 49 -50.68 2.23 -22.97
N MET A 50 -50.74 3.24 -22.08
CA MET A 50 -49.74 4.29 -21.99
C MET A 50 -48.42 3.79 -21.38
N MET A 51 -48.49 2.97 -20.33
CA MET A 51 -47.34 2.46 -19.57
C MET A 51 -46.78 1.13 -20.11
N GLN A 52 -47.18 0.71 -21.32
CA GLN A 52 -46.85 -0.60 -21.91
C GLN A 52 -45.35 -0.92 -21.85
N ASN A 53 -44.48 0.06 -22.09
CA ASN A 53 -43.02 -0.10 -22.06
C ASN A 53 -42.53 -0.50 -20.66
N SER A 54 -43.09 0.11 -19.61
CA SER A 54 -42.77 -0.18 -18.21
C SER A 54 -43.32 -1.52 -17.75
N VAL A 55 -44.53 -1.89 -18.20
CA VAL A 55 -45.12 -3.22 -17.95
C VAL A 55 -44.30 -4.31 -18.63
N ASN A 56 -43.89 -4.09 -19.88
CA ASN A 56 -43.06 -5.03 -20.64
C ASN A 56 -41.67 -5.19 -20.02
N ALA A 57 -41.01 -4.10 -19.62
CA ALA A 57 -39.72 -4.13 -18.93
C ALA A 57 -39.81 -4.84 -17.57
N TYR A 58 -40.83 -4.55 -16.76
CA TYR A 58 -41.07 -5.26 -15.50
C TYR A 58 -41.29 -6.77 -15.71
N TYR A 59 -42.05 -7.15 -16.74
CA TYR A 59 -42.30 -8.55 -17.06
C TYR A 59 -41.01 -9.28 -17.51
N GLN A 60 -40.21 -8.66 -18.37
CA GLN A 60 -38.90 -9.17 -18.78
C GLN A 60 -37.91 -9.27 -17.60
N GLN A 61 -37.94 -8.31 -16.66
CA GLN A 61 -37.11 -8.35 -15.45
C GLN A 61 -37.54 -9.46 -14.48
N THR A 62 -38.85 -9.74 -14.37
CA THR A 62 -39.41 -10.67 -13.38
C THR A 62 -39.49 -12.12 -13.88
N TYR A 63 -39.78 -12.31 -15.17
CA TYR A 63 -40.03 -13.63 -15.78
C TYR A 63 -39.02 -14.01 -16.87
N HIS A 64 -38.05 -13.14 -17.17
CA HIS A 64 -36.96 -13.36 -18.14
C HIS A 64 -37.39 -13.79 -19.55
N GLN A 65 -38.61 -13.41 -19.93
CA GLN A 65 -39.21 -13.66 -21.23
C GLN A 65 -40.05 -12.46 -21.67
N ASP A 66 -40.47 -12.42 -22.93
CA ASP A 66 -41.32 -11.35 -23.45
C ASP A 66 -42.71 -11.32 -22.81
N SER A 67 -43.20 -10.11 -22.58
CA SER A 67 -44.56 -9.84 -22.09
C SER A 67 -45.63 -10.33 -23.07
N PRO A 68 -46.74 -10.93 -22.60
CA PRO A 68 -47.90 -11.24 -23.45
C PRO A 68 -48.46 -10.02 -24.22
N LEU A 69 -48.28 -8.81 -23.69
CA LEU A 69 -48.71 -7.56 -24.35
C LEU A 69 -47.90 -7.25 -25.62
N LYS A 70 -46.66 -7.77 -25.75
CA LYS A 70 -45.79 -7.54 -26.92
C LYS A 70 -46.40 -8.04 -28.24
N VAL A 71 -47.37 -8.95 -28.17
CA VAL A 71 -48.15 -9.42 -29.34
C VAL A 71 -49.01 -8.30 -29.95
N LEU A 72 -49.27 -7.22 -29.20
CA LEU A 72 -50.02 -6.03 -29.62
C LEU A 72 -49.15 -4.99 -30.33
N ASP A 73 -47.81 -5.06 -30.21
CA ASP A 73 -46.85 -4.10 -30.79
C ASP A 73 -46.93 -4.00 -32.32
N LYS A 74 -47.58 -4.97 -32.98
CA LYS A 74 -47.91 -4.95 -34.42
C LYS A 74 -49.02 -3.97 -34.81
N TYR A 75 -49.74 -3.39 -33.85
CA TYR A 75 -50.86 -2.47 -34.10
C TYR A 75 -50.42 -1.00 -33.89
N PRO A 76 -50.49 -0.11 -34.90
CA PRO A 76 -50.06 1.28 -34.75
C PRO A 76 -50.81 2.06 -33.66
N MET A 77 -52.08 1.72 -33.39
CA MET A 77 -52.85 2.33 -32.29
C MET A 77 -52.40 1.85 -30.91
N TRP A 78 -51.74 0.70 -30.79
CA TRP A 78 -51.08 0.27 -29.56
C TRP A 78 -49.76 1.04 -29.36
N GLN A 79 -48.91 1.10 -30.40
CA GLN A 79 -47.61 1.80 -30.36
C GLN A 79 -47.72 3.26 -29.86
N LYS A 80 -48.74 4.01 -30.31
CA LYS A 80 -49.02 5.39 -29.87
C LYS A 80 -49.16 5.56 -28.35
N GLY A 81 -49.60 4.53 -27.64
CA GLY A 81 -49.64 4.55 -26.17
C GLY A 81 -48.24 4.61 -25.56
N GLY A 82 -47.34 3.76 -26.07
CA GLY A 82 -45.93 3.75 -25.69
C GLY A 82 -45.18 5.02 -26.09
N GLU A 83 -45.53 5.64 -27.22
CA GLU A 83 -45.00 6.95 -27.63
C GLU A 83 -45.39 8.04 -26.61
N LEU A 84 -46.68 8.15 -26.27
CA LEU A 84 -47.18 9.11 -25.28
C LEU A 84 -46.59 8.86 -23.88
N GLY A 85 -46.54 7.59 -23.44
CA GLY A 85 -45.90 7.24 -22.17
C GLY A 85 -44.42 7.61 -22.14
N THR A 86 -43.70 7.43 -23.25
CA THR A 86 -42.29 7.82 -23.37
C THR A 86 -42.11 9.34 -23.28
N LEU A 87 -43.01 10.14 -23.86
CA LEU A 87 -43.00 11.60 -23.70
C LEU A 87 -43.23 12.00 -22.24
N PHE A 88 -44.23 11.42 -21.56
CA PHE A 88 -44.46 11.67 -20.12
C PHE A 88 -43.27 11.27 -19.25
N TYR A 89 -42.59 10.16 -19.55
CA TYR A 89 -41.36 9.78 -18.84
C TYR A 89 -40.20 10.74 -19.12
N ALA A 90 -40.07 11.27 -20.34
CA ALA A 90 -39.04 12.26 -20.67
C ALA A 90 -39.23 13.56 -19.87
N GLU A 91 -40.45 14.11 -19.86
CA GLU A 91 -40.81 15.30 -19.06
C GLU A 91 -40.62 15.06 -17.55
N HIS A 92 -41.14 13.95 -17.01
CA HIS A 92 -40.95 13.58 -15.61
C HIS A 92 -39.45 13.50 -15.24
N ASN A 93 -38.63 12.91 -16.10
CA ASN A 93 -37.20 12.79 -15.86
C ASN A 93 -36.47 14.13 -16.01
N ALA A 94 -36.90 15.02 -16.91
CA ALA A 94 -36.38 16.39 -17.00
C ALA A 94 -36.68 17.18 -15.72
N VAL A 95 -37.92 17.13 -15.22
CA VAL A 95 -38.32 17.74 -13.94
C VAL A 95 -37.54 17.15 -12.77
N LYS A 96 -37.43 15.81 -12.67
CA LYS A 96 -36.66 15.13 -11.63
C LYS A 96 -35.17 15.52 -11.65
N ASN A 97 -34.56 15.59 -12.83
CA ASN A 97 -33.16 15.98 -12.98
C ASN A 97 -32.95 17.46 -12.61
N SER A 98 -33.88 18.35 -12.97
CA SER A 98 -33.88 19.76 -12.57
C SER A 98 -33.96 19.91 -11.05
N ILE A 99 -34.88 19.19 -10.39
CA ILE A 99 -34.98 19.15 -8.92
C ILE A 99 -33.69 18.63 -8.29
N GLN A 100 -33.09 17.56 -8.83
CA GLN A 100 -31.84 17.00 -8.31
C GLN A 100 -30.65 17.98 -8.48
N GLN A 101 -30.54 18.67 -9.62
CA GLN A 101 -29.52 19.69 -9.85
C GLN A 101 -29.71 20.90 -8.93
N HIS A 102 -30.95 21.36 -8.72
CA HIS A 102 -31.26 22.46 -7.82
C HIS A 102 -31.00 22.09 -6.35
N ASN A 103 -31.33 20.87 -5.94
CA ASN A 103 -31.01 20.36 -4.61
C ASN A 103 -29.49 20.25 -4.40
N GLN A 104 -28.75 19.75 -5.39
CA GLN A 104 -27.28 19.69 -5.32
C GLN A 104 -26.68 21.09 -5.19
N TYR A 105 -27.16 22.06 -5.99
CA TYR A 105 -26.77 23.47 -5.88
C TYR A 105 -27.05 24.04 -4.47
N ILE A 106 -28.26 23.85 -3.92
CA ILE A 106 -28.59 24.29 -2.57
C ILE A 106 -27.66 23.67 -1.52
N VAL A 107 -27.38 22.37 -1.63
CA VAL A 107 -26.45 21.66 -0.73
C VAL A 107 -25.03 22.21 -0.84
N ASP A 108 -24.52 22.44 -2.06
CA ASP A 108 -23.16 22.95 -2.27
C ASP A 108 -23.00 24.41 -1.85
N THR A 109 -23.98 25.27 -2.12
CA THR A 109 -24.04 26.66 -1.60
C THR A 109 -24.12 26.66 -0.07
N PHE A 110 -25.05 25.91 0.54
CA PHE A 110 -25.16 25.81 1.99
C PHE A 110 -23.86 25.32 2.64
N ASN A 111 -23.23 24.32 2.03
CA ASN A 111 -21.94 23.82 2.47
C ASN A 111 -20.86 24.91 2.38
N HIS A 112 -20.72 25.59 1.25
CA HIS A 112 -19.67 26.58 1.01
C HIS A 112 -19.76 27.80 1.94
N ASP A 113 -20.97 28.35 2.07
CA ASP A 113 -21.23 29.65 2.70
C ASP A 113 -21.55 29.54 4.20
N TYR A 114 -22.19 28.44 4.64
CA TYR A 114 -22.73 28.32 6.01
C TYR A 114 -22.15 27.14 6.80
N ALA A 115 -22.02 25.95 6.22
CA ALA A 115 -21.54 24.78 6.97
C ALA A 115 -20.01 24.77 7.15
N TYR A 116 -19.25 25.14 6.11
CA TYR A 116 -17.79 25.21 6.16
C TYR A 116 -17.29 26.55 6.72
N THR A 117 -17.49 26.79 8.02
CA THR A 117 -16.83 27.92 8.71
C THR A 117 -15.31 27.83 8.61
N THR A 118 -14.59 28.92 8.85
CA THR A 118 -13.11 28.96 8.82
C THR A 118 -12.50 27.94 9.80
N GLU A 119 -13.09 27.80 10.97
CA GLU A 119 -12.68 26.88 12.03
C GLU A 119 -12.93 25.42 11.62
N TYR A 120 -14.07 25.13 10.99
CA TYR A 120 -14.36 23.78 10.50
C TYR A 120 -13.48 23.41 9.29
N LYS A 121 -13.22 24.35 8.38
CA LYS A 121 -12.21 24.21 7.30
C LYS A 121 -10.81 23.90 7.87
N GLN A 122 -10.40 24.57 8.95
CA GLN A 122 -9.14 24.29 9.65
C GLN A 122 -9.14 22.90 10.33
N GLN A 123 -10.23 22.51 11.02
CA GLN A 123 -10.34 21.19 11.63
C GLN A 123 -10.28 20.05 10.61
N LEU A 124 -10.90 20.21 9.45
CA LEU A 124 -10.81 19.24 8.35
C LEU A 124 -9.39 19.14 7.78
N ALA A 125 -8.71 20.27 7.60
CA ALA A 125 -7.31 20.31 7.16
C ALA A 125 -6.37 19.61 8.17
N GLU A 126 -6.54 19.85 9.47
CA GLU A 126 -5.75 19.19 10.51
C GLU A 126 -6.06 17.70 10.61
N LYS A 127 -7.33 17.27 10.53
CA LYS A 127 -7.70 15.85 10.44
C LYS A 127 -7.07 15.17 9.22
N ALA A 128 -7.11 15.80 8.04
CA ALA A 128 -6.49 15.27 6.82
C ALA A 128 -4.96 15.20 6.92
N LYS A 129 -4.33 16.14 7.63
CA LYS A 129 -2.89 16.12 7.93
C LYS A 129 -2.53 15.00 8.92
N GLN A 130 -3.31 14.81 9.99
CA GLN A 130 -3.12 13.72 10.95
C GLN A 130 -3.32 12.35 10.30
N GLU A 131 -4.31 12.20 9.43
CA GLU A 131 -4.54 10.98 8.66
C GLU A 131 -3.39 10.68 7.69
N LYS A 132 -2.85 11.69 6.98
CA LYS A 132 -1.63 11.53 6.18
C LYS A 132 -0.43 11.07 7.03
N ILE A 133 -0.27 11.60 8.25
CA ILE A 133 0.79 11.18 9.19
C ILE A 133 0.56 9.73 9.66
N ARG A 134 -0.68 9.32 9.95
CA ARG A 134 -1.04 7.93 10.31
C ARG A 134 -0.69 6.98 9.16
N LEU A 135 -1.16 7.26 7.95
CA LEU A 135 -0.93 6.44 6.76
C LEU A 135 0.57 6.34 6.42
N ALA A 136 1.33 7.42 6.56
CA ALA A 136 2.79 7.41 6.38
C ALA A 136 3.49 6.55 7.45
N LYS A 137 3.09 6.64 8.72
CA LYS A 137 3.62 5.80 9.81
C LYS A 137 3.32 4.32 9.58
N GLU A 138 2.13 3.99 9.10
CA GLU A 138 1.74 2.61 8.77
C GLU A 138 2.44 2.07 7.51
N ALA A 139 2.72 2.92 6.52
CA ALA A 139 3.55 2.56 5.38
C ALA A 139 4.98 2.22 5.83
N ALA A 140 5.62 3.12 6.59
CA ALA A 140 6.96 2.90 7.14
C ALA A 140 7.04 1.65 8.05
N ALA A 141 6.00 1.37 8.83
CA ALA A 141 5.93 0.16 9.65
C ALA A 141 5.87 -1.13 8.79
N ARG A 142 5.07 -1.13 7.71
CA ARG A 142 5.01 -2.26 6.75
C ARG A 142 6.32 -2.44 6.01
N GLU A 143 6.97 -1.36 5.57
CA GLU A 143 8.29 -1.42 4.93
C GLU A 143 9.36 -1.97 5.87
N HIS A 144 9.40 -1.51 7.12
CA HIS A 144 10.31 -2.03 8.14
C HIS A 144 10.06 -3.52 8.44
N GLN A 145 8.80 -3.96 8.55
CA GLN A 145 8.48 -5.36 8.77
C GLN A 145 8.86 -6.23 7.56
N ASN A 146 8.65 -5.76 6.32
CA ASN A 146 9.12 -6.45 5.11
C ASN A 146 10.65 -6.58 5.06
N LEU A 147 11.38 -5.58 5.55
CA LEU A 147 12.83 -5.59 5.66
C LEU A 147 13.33 -6.58 6.73
N LEU A 148 12.69 -6.66 7.90
CA LEU A 148 12.98 -7.69 8.92
C LEU A 148 12.70 -9.11 8.38
N ASN A 149 11.59 -9.27 7.65
CA ASN A 149 11.26 -10.53 6.98
C ASN A 149 12.28 -10.92 5.89
N GLN A 150 13.05 -9.97 5.34
CA GLN A 150 14.14 -10.26 4.39
C GLN A 150 15.35 -10.92 5.07
N PHE A 151 15.58 -10.64 6.36
CA PHE A 151 16.76 -11.06 7.14
C PHE A 151 16.39 -11.90 8.36
N SER A 152 15.45 -12.84 8.15
CA SER A 152 15.03 -13.75 9.20
C SER A 152 15.97 -14.95 9.36
N LEU A 153 16.14 -15.41 10.61
CA LEU A 153 17.02 -16.52 11.01
C LEU A 153 16.26 -17.44 11.98
N THR A 154 16.50 -18.75 11.90
CA THR A 154 16.23 -19.68 13.00
C THR A 154 17.52 -19.95 13.79
N LYS A 155 17.43 -20.63 14.94
CA LYS A 155 18.60 -21.06 15.72
C LYS A 155 19.61 -21.92 14.92
N ASN A 156 19.16 -22.64 13.89
CA ASN A 156 20.03 -23.52 13.09
C ASN A 156 20.73 -22.79 11.95
N ASP A 157 20.30 -21.58 11.61
CA ASP A 157 20.87 -20.78 10.54
C ASP A 157 22.10 -20.00 11.00
N GLN A 158 22.92 -19.53 10.05
CA GLN A 158 24.12 -18.75 10.33
C GLN A 158 24.20 -17.45 9.53
N VAL A 159 24.93 -16.49 10.10
CA VAL A 159 25.36 -15.26 9.44
C VAL A 159 26.83 -15.40 9.05
N PHE A 160 27.16 -15.02 7.81
CA PHE A 160 28.52 -15.02 7.28
C PHE A 160 29.03 -13.59 7.07
N PHE A 161 30.16 -13.26 7.71
CA PHE A 161 30.84 -11.98 7.59
C PHE A 161 32.02 -12.07 6.61
N ALA A 162 31.89 -11.37 5.49
CA ALA A 162 32.96 -11.15 4.51
C ALA A 162 33.40 -9.68 4.55
N GLY A 163 34.70 -9.40 4.54
CA GLY A 163 35.17 -8.03 4.59
C GLY A 163 36.61 -7.83 5.02
N ASP A 164 37.05 -6.58 5.03
CA ASP A 164 38.43 -6.20 5.35
C ASP A 164 38.61 -5.83 6.84
N SER A 165 39.58 -4.96 7.16
CA SER A 165 39.81 -4.48 8.53
C SER A 165 38.62 -3.66 9.09
N LEU A 166 37.74 -3.13 8.24
CA LEU A 166 36.46 -2.55 8.69
C LEU A 166 35.54 -3.64 9.26
N MET A 167 35.40 -4.78 8.57
CA MET A 167 34.58 -5.89 9.03
C MET A 167 35.16 -6.57 10.28
N GLN A 168 36.49 -6.73 10.35
CA GLN A 168 37.14 -7.31 11.53
C GLN A 168 36.83 -6.55 12.83
N GLY A 169 36.61 -5.23 12.76
CA GLY A 169 36.19 -4.44 13.91
C GLY A 169 34.72 -4.64 14.32
N VAL A 170 33.85 -5.07 13.40
CA VAL A 170 32.39 -5.07 13.58
C VAL A 170 31.83 -6.47 13.80
N ALA A 171 32.24 -7.45 13.00
CA ALA A 171 31.75 -8.83 13.06
C ALA A 171 31.80 -9.47 14.47
N PRO A 172 32.86 -9.28 15.30
CA PRO A 172 32.90 -9.86 16.64
C PRO A 172 31.76 -9.40 17.56
N PHE A 173 31.25 -8.17 17.40
CA PHE A 173 30.12 -7.68 18.21
C PHE A 173 28.79 -8.30 17.78
N VAL A 174 28.56 -8.48 16.47
CA VAL A 174 27.34 -9.13 15.95
C VAL A 174 27.36 -10.63 16.26
N GLN A 175 28.51 -11.28 16.07
CA GLN A 175 28.76 -12.68 16.46
C GLN A 175 28.51 -12.90 17.95
N LYS A 176 29.03 -12.02 18.83
CA LYS A 176 28.78 -12.08 20.27
C LYS A 176 27.29 -11.94 20.58
N TYR A 177 26.62 -10.96 19.99
CA TYR A 177 25.19 -10.72 20.18
C TYR A 177 24.33 -11.94 19.78
N LEU A 178 24.59 -12.53 18.60
CA LEU A 178 23.86 -13.70 18.11
C LEU A 178 24.08 -14.95 18.98
N LEU A 179 25.31 -15.18 19.43
CA LEU A 179 25.64 -16.31 20.30
C LEU A 179 25.00 -16.16 21.69
N GLU A 180 25.15 -15.00 22.35
CA GLU A 180 24.69 -14.82 23.74
C GLU A 180 23.16 -14.73 23.87
N ASN A 181 22.44 -14.25 22.85
CA ASN A 181 20.99 -14.03 22.94
C ASN A 181 20.16 -15.13 22.27
N TYR A 182 20.75 -15.89 21.33
CA TYR A 182 20.01 -16.85 20.49
C TYR A 182 20.72 -18.21 20.29
N ASP A 183 21.96 -18.38 20.78
CA ASP A 183 22.83 -19.55 20.50
C ASP A 183 23.01 -19.81 18.99
N ILE A 184 23.03 -18.72 18.21
CA ILE A 184 23.26 -18.72 16.76
C ILE A 184 24.76 -18.62 16.48
N LYS A 185 25.25 -19.48 15.57
CA LYS A 185 26.65 -19.49 15.11
C LYS A 185 26.84 -18.56 13.90
N THR A 186 28.09 -18.20 13.65
CA THR A 186 28.45 -17.31 12.54
C THR A 186 29.77 -17.71 11.91
N VAL A 187 29.86 -17.64 10.58
CA VAL A 187 31.13 -17.72 9.86
C VAL A 187 31.72 -16.32 9.75
N ASN A 188 33.02 -16.17 10.05
CA ASN A 188 33.71 -14.88 9.92
C ASN A 188 35.08 -15.10 9.27
N LEU A 189 35.22 -14.67 8.01
CA LEU A 189 36.46 -14.78 7.24
C LEU A 189 37.13 -13.42 7.00
N SER A 190 36.73 -12.38 7.75
CA SER A 190 37.20 -11.01 7.52
C SER A 190 38.72 -10.87 7.66
N LYS A 191 39.36 -10.25 6.67
CA LYS A 191 40.82 -10.33 6.43
C LYS A 191 41.40 -8.98 6.02
N GLN A 192 42.37 -8.49 6.79
CA GLN A 192 43.02 -7.19 6.56
C GLN A 192 43.68 -7.09 5.17
N SER A 193 43.76 -5.86 4.66
CA SER A 193 44.41 -5.51 3.38
C SER A 193 43.82 -6.22 2.15
N THR A 194 42.61 -6.77 2.25
CA THR A 194 41.88 -7.38 1.12
C THR A 194 40.84 -6.42 0.54
N GLY A 195 40.40 -6.70 -0.68
CA GLY A 195 39.42 -5.92 -1.44
C GLY A 195 39.03 -6.66 -2.72
N LEU A 196 38.07 -6.14 -3.47
CA LEU A 196 37.65 -6.71 -4.76
C LEU A 196 38.62 -6.45 -5.93
N SER A 197 39.54 -5.50 -5.82
CA SER A 197 40.41 -5.07 -6.93
C SER A 197 41.52 -6.08 -7.26
N TYR A 198 42.04 -6.82 -6.28
CA TYR A 198 43.23 -7.70 -6.40
C TYR A 198 42.94 -9.17 -6.02
N PRO A 199 42.20 -9.94 -6.85
CA PRO A 199 41.86 -11.33 -6.55
C PRO A 199 43.07 -12.26 -6.40
N SER A 200 44.21 -11.94 -7.03
CA SER A 200 45.47 -12.69 -6.87
C SER A 200 46.10 -12.57 -5.46
N PHE A 201 45.70 -11.59 -4.66
CA PHE A 201 46.04 -11.52 -3.23
C PHE A 201 44.96 -12.17 -2.36
N PHE A 202 43.69 -11.90 -2.67
CA PHE A 202 42.56 -12.59 -2.07
C PHE A 202 41.30 -12.48 -2.93
N ASP A 203 40.77 -13.62 -3.37
CA ASP A 203 39.60 -13.69 -4.22
C ASP A 203 38.32 -13.77 -3.37
N TRP A 204 37.69 -12.61 -3.14
CA TRP A 204 36.43 -12.53 -2.38
C TRP A 204 35.25 -13.24 -3.06
N PRO A 205 34.96 -13.05 -4.37
CA PRO A 205 33.93 -13.81 -5.08
C PRO A 205 34.08 -15.33 -4.90
N LYS A 206 35.27 -15.87 -5.16
CA LYS A 206 35.55 -17.30 -5.01
C LYS A 206 35.43 -17.75 -3.56
N THR A 207 36.03 -17.02 -2.60
CA THR A 207 35.96 -17.37 -1.17
C THR A 207 34.51 -17.44 -0.69
N ILE A 208 33.67 -16.50 -1.12
CA ILE A 208 32.25 -16.46 -0.75
C ILE A 208 31.49 -17.62 -1.36
N GLN A 209 31.75 -17.97 -2.63
CA GLN A 209 31.19 -19.14 -3.29
C GLN A 209 31.55 -20.44 -2.57
N GLU A 210 32.84 -20.68 -2.30
CA GLU A 210 33.32 -21.90 -1.61
C GLU A 210 32.78 -21.99 -0.17
N THR A 211 32.63 -20.86 0.53
CA THR A 211 32.07 -20.80 1.89
C THR A 211 30.59 -21.12 1.92
N ILE A 212 29.79 -20.50 1.04
CA ILE A 212 28.33 -20.73 0.97
C ILE A 212 28.01 -22.14 0.46
N ALA A 213 28.82 -22.70 -0.44
CA ALA A 213 28.66 -24.09 -0.90
C ALA A 213 29.01 -25.13 0.18
N SER A 214 29.89 -24.80 1.14
CA SER A 214 30.30 -25.71 2.22
C SER A 214 29.47 -25.58 3.51
N HIS A 215 28.76 -24.46 3.69
CA HIS A 215 27.94 -24.17 4.88
C HIS A 215 26.49 -23.84 4.46
N PRO A 216 25.66 -24.85 4.10
CA PRO A 216 24.29 -24.65 3.62
C PRO A 216 23.36 -24.00 4.66
N GLU A 217 23.77 -23.93 5.92
CA GLU A 217 23.08 -23.22 7.00
C GLU A 217 23.27 -21.70 6.98
N ILE A 218 24.22 -21.16 6.22
CA ILE A 218 24.31 -19.71 6.00
C ILE A 218 23.02 -19.24 5.31
N LYS A 219 22.34 -18.23 5.90
CA LYS A 219 21.19 -17.55 5.27
C LYS A 219 21.42 -16.07 5.03
N ILE A 220 22.39 -15.46 5.70
CA ILE A 220 22.70 -14.04 5.57
C ILE A 220 24.20 -13.87 5.33
N LEU A 221 24.55 -13.20 4.22
CA LEU A 221 25.89 -12.72 3.92
C LEU A 221 25.95 -11.22 4.21
N VAL A 222 26.83 -10.82 5.13
CA VAL A 222 27.12 -9.41 5.41
C VAL A 222 28.49 -9.09 4.79
N VAL A 223 28.53 -8.08 3.91
CA VAL A 223 29.74 -7.65 3.21
C VAL A 223 30.13 -6.24 3.66
N PHE A 224 31.40 -6.04 4.05
CA PHE A 224 31.93 -4.71 4.39
C PHE A 224 33.38 -4.58 3.91
N LEU A 225 33.56 -3.91 2.76
CA LEU A 225 34.81 -3.80 2.00
C LEU A 225 34.98 -2.40 1.42
N GLY A 226 36.22 -1.95 1.23
CA GLY A 226 36.53 -0.94 0.21
C GLY A 226 37.76 -0.03 0.39
N PRO A 227 38.30 0.26 1.59
CA PRO A 227 39.47 1.13 1.74
C PRO A 227 40.73 0.65 0.98
N ASN A 228 40.82 -0.66 0.70
CA ASN A 228 41.93 -1.27 -0.02
C ASN A 228 41.74 -1.31 -1.54
N ASP A 229 40.57 -0.92 -2.05
CA ASP A 229 40.20 -1.07 -3.47
C ASP A 229 40.49 0.11 -4.42
N PRO A 230 40.75 1.36 -4.01
CA PRO A 230 40.73 2.51 -4.92
C PRO A 230 42.05 2.72 -5.68
N TRP A 231 42.54 1.66 -6.29
CA TRP A 231 43.79 1.60 -7.06
C TRP A 231 43.52 1.09 -8.47
N ASP A 232 44.47 1.31 -9.37
CA ASP A 232 44.51 0.61 -10.66
C ASP A 232 44.46 -0.90 -10.41
N MET A 233 43.72 -1.67 -11.22
CA MET A 233 43.57 -3.12 -11.04
C MET A 233 44.17 -3.92 -12.21
N PRO A 234 44.63 -5.17 -11.98
CA PRO A 234 45.01 -6.07 -13.07
C PRO A 234 43.82 -6.30 -14.02
N ASN A 235 44.05 -6.11 -15.33
CA ASN A 235 43.04 -6.34 -16.36
C ASN A 235 42.77 -7.85 -16.52
N PRO A 236 41.52 -8.33 -16.36
CA PRO A 236 41.18 -9.75 -16.59
C PRO A 236 41.47 -10.25 -18.01
N LYS A 237 41.59 -9.35 -19.00
CA LYS A 237 41.96 -9.66 -20.38
C LYS A 237 43.48 -9.63 -20.64
N GLY A 238 44.29 -9.44 -19.60
CA GLY A 238 45.74 -9.24 -19.69
C GLY A 238 46.14 -7.84 -20.18
N GLY A 239 47.44 -7.62 -20.35
CA GLY A 239 48.00 -6.34 -20.81
C GLY A 239 48.11 -5.30 -19.68
N THR A 240 47.84 -4.04 -20.00
CA THR A 240 47.93 -2.90 -19.07
C THR A 240 46.88 -2.96 -17.97
N TYR A 241 47.21 -2.43 -16.78
CA TYR A 241 46.28 -2.30 -15.67
C TYR A 241 45.13 -1.33 -16.02
N LEU A 242 43.92 -1.65 -15.57
CA LEU A 242 42.75 -0.79 -15.70
C LEU A 242 42.89 0.37 -14.70
N LYS A 243 42.71 1.61 -15.16
CA LYS A 243 42.89 2.79 -14.33
C LYS A 243 41.74 3.00 -13.36
N PHE A 244 42.02 3.37 -12.12
CA PHE A 244 40.95 3.66 -11.15
C PHE A 244 39.99 4.74 -11.68
N LYS A 245 38.68 4.51 -11.52
CA LYS A 245 37.58 5.28 -12.14
C LYS A 245 37.47 5.23 -13.68
N SER A 246 38.21 4.37 -14.40
CA SER A 246 37.95 4.16 -15.84
C SER A 246 36.68 3.32 -16.06
N PRO A 247 36.00 3.44 -17.21
CA PRO A 247 34.80 2.63 -17.51
C PRO A 247 35.05 1.12 -17.45
N GLU A 248 36.24 0.68 -17.86
CA GLU A 248 36.67 -0.73 -17.83
C GLU A 248 36.92 -1.21 -16.40
N TRP A 249 37.58 -0.36 -15.57
CA TRP A 249 37.77 -0.62 -14.15
C TRP A 249 36.42 -0.76 -13.44
N GLU A 250 35.49 0.17 -13.71
CA GLU A 250 34.16 0.15 -13.09
C GLU A 250 33.35 -1.08 -13.53
N ALA A 251 33.41 -1.46 -14.80
CA ALA A 251 32.73 -2.65 -15.30
C ALA A 251 33.21 -3.93 -14.60
N VAL A 252 34.53 -4.10 -14.40
CA VAL A 252 35.10 -5.27 -13.69
C VAL A 252 34.82 -5.22 -12.18
N TYR A 253 34.83 -4.03 -11.57
CA TYR A 253 34.49 -3.89 -10.15
C TYR A 253 33.00 -4.22 -9.91
N ARG A 254 32.10 -3.72 -10.77
CA ARG A 254 30.67 -4.05 -10.76
C ARG A 254 30.41 -5.52 -11.04
N SER A 255 31.16 -6.19 -11.92
CA SER A 255 30.97 -7.62 -12.17
C SER A 255 31.31 -8.47 -10.95
N ARG A 256 32.41 -8.15 -10.23
CA ARG A 256 32.79 -8.85 -8.99
C ARG A 256 31.76 -8.65 -7.86
N ILE A 257 31.19 -7.45 -7.74
CA ILE A 257 30.06 -7.20 -6.82
C ILE A 257 28.83 -8.03 -7.22
N LYS A 258 28.49 -8.06 -8.52
CA LYS A 258 27.35 -8.82 -9.02
C LYS A 258 27.51 -10.32 -8.78
N GLU A 259 28.69 -10.88 -9.05
CA GLU A 259 29.03 -12.29 -8.88
C GLU A 259 28.85 -12.79 -7.44
N ILE A 260 29.27 -11.98 -6.46
CA ILE A 260 29.04 -12.22 -5.02
C ILE A 260 27.54 -12.27 -4.71
N ILE A 261 26.77 -11.32 -5.23
CA ILE A 261 25.33 -11.23 -4.95
C ILE A 261 24.55 -12.34 -5.66
N ASP A 262 24.86 -12.62 -6.93
CA ASP A 262 24.24 -13.69 -7.73
C ASP A 262 24.46 -15.05 -7.04
N THR A 263 25.69 -15.33 -6.63
CA THR A 263 26.07 -16.59 -5.96
C THR A 263 25.32 -16.76 -4.64
N ALA A 264 25.26 -15.71 -3.82
CA ALA A 264 24.48 -15.72 -2.59
C ALA A 264 22.99 -15.99 -2.88
N GLN A 265 22.39 -15.26 -3.84
CA GLN A 265 20.98 -15.42 -4.20
C GLN A 265 20.65 -16.81 -4.76
N GLN A 266 21.53 -17.42 -5.55
CA GLN A 266 21.37 -18.79 -6.07
C GLN A 266 21.30 -19.83 -4.94
N HIS A 267 22.01 -19.61 -3.83
CA HIS A 267 21.98 -20.45 -2.64
C HIS A 267 20.90 -20.01 -1.61
N ASN A 268 19.99 -19.10 -1.99
CA ASN A 268 18.98 -18.47 -1.12
C ASN A 268 19.55 -17.66 0.06
N VAL A 269 20.83 -17.26 -0.01
CA VAL A 269 21.49 -16.38 0.96
C VAL A 269 21.16 -14.92 0.66
N ARG A 270 20.75 -14.19 1.70
CA ARG A 270 20.36 -12.79 1.65
C ARG A 270 21.57 -11.90 1.89
N VAL A 271 21.81 -10.93 1.00
CA VAL A 271 23.00 -10.07 1.06
C VAL A 271 22.67 -8.71 1.68
N MET A 272 23.45 -8.35 2.70
CA MET A 272 23.50 -7.04 3.36
C MET A 272 24.88 -6.42 3.09
N TRP A 273 24.95 -5.41 2.22
CA TRP A 273 26.21 -4.76 1.87
C TRP A 273 26.36 -3.41 2.59
N LEU A 274 27.46 -3.23 3.32
CA LEU A 274 27.83 -1.97 3.98
C LEU A 274 28.84 -1.21 3.11
N THR A 275 28.62 0.08 2.86
CA THR A 275 29.66 0.93 2.27
C THR A 275 30.62 1.48 3.32
N PRO A 276 31.92 1.63 3.00
CA PRO A 276 32.86 2.40 3.81
C PRO A 276 32.35 3.81 4.14
N PRO A 277 32.69 4.36 5.31
CA PRO A 277 32.35 5.73 5.66
C PRO A 277 33.27 6.73 4.95
N ASN A 278 33.07 8.01 5.22
CA ASN A 278 34.04 9.04 4.84
C ASN A 278 35.38 8.87 5.58
N MET A 279 36.47 9.35 4.99
CA MET A 279 37.84 9.10 5.45
C MET A 279 38.59 10.42 5.69
N ARG A 280 39.49 10.48 6.70
CA ARG A 280 40.12 11.76 7.09
C ARG A 280 41.07 12.33 6.02
N LYS A 281 41.73 11.47 5.22
CA LYS A 281 42.59 11.90 4.11
C LYS A 281 41.72 12.29 2.90
N PRO A 282 41.76 13.53 2.38
CA PRO A 282 40.85 13.99 1.32
C PRO A 282 40.86 13.12 0.06
N GLN A 283 42.03 12.69 -0.42
CA GLN A 283 42.14 11.78 -1.58
C GLN A 283 41.39 10.46 -1.34
N LEU A 284 41.57 9.85 -0.16
CA LEU A 284 40.89 8.60 0.19
C LEU A 284 39.38 8.82 0.38
N ASN A 285 38.96 10.01 0.80
CA ASN A 285 37.55 10.37 0.86
C ASN A 285 36.91 10.42 -0.54
N GLU A 286 37.54 11.13 -1.50
CA GLU A 286 37.09 11.19 -2.90
C GLU A 286 37.18 9.86 -3.66
N GLN A 287 38.01 8.94 -3.15
CA GLN A 287 38.04 7.54 -3.56
C GLN A 287 36.82 6.77 -2.99
N MET A 288 36.55 6.86 -1.68
CA MET A 288 35.40 6.18 -1.05
C MET A 288 34.04 6.72 -1.54
N ILE A 289 33.89 8.03 -1.76
CA ILE A 289 32.63 8.62 -2.26
C ILE A 289 32.23 7.98 -3.61
N TYR A 290 33.19 7.80 -4.51
CA TYR A 290 32.98 7.14 -5.79
C TYR A 290 32.72 5.63 -5.63
N LEU A 291 33.52 4.91 -4.84
CA LEU A 291 33.28 3.48 -4.59
C LEU A 291 31.87 3.25 -4.00
N ASN A 292 31.43 4.11 -3.09
CA ASN A 292 30.12 4.01 -2.46
C ASN A 292 28.98 4.17 -3.47
N GLN A 293 29.12 5.08 -4.45
CA GLN A 293 28.16 5.21 -5.54
C GLN A 293 28.14 3.94 -6.41
N VAL A 294 29.31 3.45 -6.85
CA VAL A 294 29.43 2.24 -7.68
C VAL A 294 28.83 1.01 -6.98
N VAL A 295 29.11 0.84 -5.69
CA VAL A 295 28.58 -0.22 -4.82
C VAL A 295 27.07 -0.09 -4.66
N ALA A 296 26.56 1.06 -4.19
CA ALA A 296 25.13 1.24 -3.93
C ALA A 296 24.28 1.01 -5.20
N ASP A 297 24.70 1.61 -6.33
CA ASP A 297 24.10 1.37 -7.64
C ASP A 297 24.01 -0.14 -7.98
N GLN A 298 25.08 -0.89 -7.74
CA GLN A 298 25.15 -2.30 -8.16
C GLN A 298 24.37 -3.21 -7.21
N VAL A 299 24.43 -2.96 -5.90
CA VAL A 299 23.65 -3.67 -4.88
C VAL A 299 22.15 -3.48 -5.13
N GLN A 300 21.72 -2.25 -5.43
CA GLN A 300 20.33 -1.93 -5.81
C GLN A 300 19.91 -2.61 -7.12
N LYS A 301 20.73 -2.53 -8.19
CA LYS A 301 20.47 -3.22 -9.47
C LYS A 301 20.33 -4.73 -9.30
N SER A 302 21.11 -5.34 -8.41
CA SER A 302 21.04 -6.76 -8.05
C SER A 302 19.97 -7.08 -6.99
N LYS A 303 19.14 -6.13 -6.56
CA LYS A 303 18.08 -6.29 -5.55
C LYS A 303 18.57 -6.86 -4.20
N ALA A 304 19.82 -6.60 -3.84
CA ALA A 304 20.37 -6.87 -2.52
C ALA A 304 20.15 -5.66 -1.59
N PHE A 305 20.30 -5.87 -0.27
CA PHE A 305 20.13 -4.79 0.70
C PHE A 305 21.43 -4.01 0.90
N PHE A 306 21.29 -2.71 1.15
CA PHE A 306 22.39 -1.76 1.26
C PHE A 306 22.27 -0.94 2.57
N ILE A 307 23.37 -0.84 3.31
CA ILE A 307 23.51 0.01 4.50
C ILE A 307 24.61 1.05 4.27
N ASP A 308 24.23 2.33 4.31
CA ASP A 308 25.21 3.42 4.36
C ASP A 308 25.75 3.60 5.78
N SER A 309 27.05 3.36 5.98
CA SER A 309 27.67 3.55 7.30
C SER A 309 27.96 5.02 7.65
N ARG A 310 27.89 5.95 6.69
CA ARG A 310 28.23 7.37 6.89
C ARG A 310 27.39 8.01 8.01
N PRO A 311 26.04 7.91 8.05
CA PRO A 311 25.24 8.55 9.11
C PRO A 311 25.47 7.90 10.48
N ILE A 312 25.72 6.59 10.53
CA ILE A 312 25.96 5.82 11.77
C ILE A 312 27.15 6.39 12.55
N LEU A 313 28.21 6.80 11.83
CA LEU A 313 29.44 7.33 12.42
C LEU A 313 29.46 8.87 12.52
N GLY A 314 28.34 9.53 12.22
CA GLY A 314 28.21 10.99 12.28
C GLY A 314 28.71 11.75 11.05
N ASN A 315 29.05 11.07 9.95
CA ASN A 315 29.40 11.74 8.70
C ASN A 315 28.14 12.36 8.05
N LYS A 316 28.30 13.56 7.50
CA LYS A 316 27.24 14.32 6.80
C LYS A 316 27.83 14.96 5.56
N ASN A 317 27.05 15.06 4.48
CA ASN A 317 27.44 15.73 3.23
C ASN A 317 28.81 15.29 2.67
N ASN A 318 29.14 13.99 2.78
CA ASN A 318 30.45 13.40 2.45
C ASN A 318 31.65 13.91 3.26
N VAL A 319 31.45 14.60 4.38
CA VAL A 319 32.52 15.13 5.24
C VAL A 319 32.91 14.13 6.33
N TYR A 320 34.22 13.98 6.53
CA TYR A 320 34.77 13.18 7.64
C TYR A 320 34.44 13.80 9.01
N SER A 321 34.17 12.95 9.99
CA SER A 321 34.03 13.29 11.40
C SER A 321 34.65 12.17 12.24
N ASP A 322 35.33 12.55 13.34
CA ASP A 322 35.75 11.62 14.39
C ASP A 322 34.61 11.25 15.35
N TYR A 323 33.50 11.99 15.32
CA TYR A 323 32.42 11.94 16.32
C TYR A 323 31.02 11.89 15.69
N LEU A 324 30.11 11.15 16.32
CA LEU A 324 28.67 11.34 16.20
C LEU A 324 28.22 12.30 17.30
N VAL A 325 27.45 13.34 16.93
CA VAL A 325 26.73 14.16 17.91
C VAL A 325 25.30 13.63 18.02
N LYS A 326 24.93 13.18 19.21
CA LYS A 326 23.59 12.68 19.54
C LYS A 326 23.14 13.26 20.88
N ASP A 327 21.93 13.81 20.93
CA ASP A 327 21.32 14.35 22.16
C ASP A 327 22.21 15.38 22.89
N GLY A 328 22.99 16.15 22.12
CA GLY A 328 23.99 17.13 22.59
C GLY A 328 25.36 16.54 22.96
N GLN A 329 25.47 15.22 23.14
CA GLN A 329 26.71 14.53 23.47
C GLN A 329 27.52 14.18 22.21
N SER A 330 28.84 14.43 22.25
CA SER A 330 29.79 13.99 21.22
C SER A 330 30.39 12.63 21.57
N ILE A 331 30.02 11.59 20.81
CA ILE A 331 30.50 10.21 20.98
C ILE A 331 31.59 9.95 19.94
N LYS A 332 32.80 9.57 20.37
CA LYS A 332 33.91 9.31 19.45
C LYS A 332 33.68 8.00 18.70
N MET A 333 33.54 8.07 17.38
CA MET A 333 33.23 6.93 16.50
C MET A 333 34.42 6.41 15.71
N ARG A 334 35.49 7.19 15.55
CA ARG A 334 36.66 6.82 14.73
C ARG A 334 37.95 6.66 15.52
N SER A 335 38.86 5.85 14.97
CA SER A 335 40.21 5.65 15.48
C SER A 335 41.17 6.76 15.04
N ALA A 336 42.35 6.81 15.66
CA ALA A 336 43.32 7.89 15.46
C ALA A 336 43.86 7.99 14.02
N ASP A 337 43.78 6.93 13.21
CA ASP A 337 44.19 6.89 11.80
C ASP A 337 43.24 7.62 10.83
N GLY A 338 41.98 7.81 11.20
CA GLY A 338 40.94 8.37 10.32
C GLY A 338 40.39 7.41 9.27
N ILE A 339 40.61 6.10 9.47
CA ILE A 339 40.10 4.99 8.63
C ILE A 339 39.25 4.05 9.49
N HIS A 340 39.79 3.53 10.59
CA HIS A 340 39.11 2.56 11.44
C HIS A 340 38.16 3.21 12.45
N PHE A 341 37.51 2.37 13.26
CA PHE A 341 36.49 2.73 14.24
C PHE A 341 37.06 2.80 15.66
N SER A 342 36.38 3.51 16.56
CA SER A 342 36.50 3.30 18.00
C SER A 342 35.66 2.08 18.43
N ALA A 343 35.79 1.62 19.69
CA ALA A 343 34.90 0.59 20.23
C ALA A 343 33.40 0.98 20.14
N GLU A 344 33.06 2.26 20.31
CA GLU A 344 31.67 2.72 20.15
C GLU A 344 31.24 2.79 18.68
N GLY A 345 32.15 3.12 17.75
CA GLY A 345 31.87 3.03 16.31
C GLY A 345 31.65 1.59 15.84
N GLN A 346 32.43 0.64 16.36
CA GLN A 346 32.27 -0.80 16.12
C GLN A 346 30.89 -1.28 16.60
N LYS A 347 30.54 -0.99 17.86
CA LYS A 347 29.23 -1.28 18.44
C LYS A 347 28.08 -0.61 17.67
N ALA A 348 28.24 0.64 17.22
CA ALA A 348 27.19 1.37 16.51
C ALA A 348 26.85 0.70 15.17
N ILE A 349 27.86 0.32 14.37
CA ILE A 349 27.64 -0.42 13.12
C ILE A 349 27.07 -1.83 13.42
N ALA A 350 27.64 -2.53 14.41
CA ALA A 350 27.17 -3.87 14.79
C ALA A 350 25.70 -3.87 15.25
N ASN A 351 25.30 -2.89 16.05
CA ASN A 351 23.91 -2.70 16.47
C ASN A 351 22.99 -2.44 15.27
N VAL A 352 23.41 -1.63 14.28
CA VAL A 352 22.61 -1.41 13.07
C VAL A 352 22.50 -2.70 12.24
N ILE A 353 23.54 -3.54 12.15
CA ILE A 353 23.43 -4.87 11.54
C ILE A 353 22.41 -5.72 12.32
N SER A 354 22.57 -5.85 13.63
CA SER A 354 21.66 -6.63 14.50
C SER A 354 20.20 -6.17 14.41
N GLN A 355 19.93 -4.87 14.29
CA GLN A 355 18.59 -4.30 14.16
C GLN A 355 17.86 -4.67 12.85
N HIS A 356 18.56 -5.25 11.87
CA HIS A 356 17.94 -5.82 10.67
C HIS A 356 17.70 -7.33 10.79
N LEU A 357 18.33 -8.03 11.74
CA LEU A 357 18.22 -9.48 11.91
C LEU A 357 16.94 -9.83 12.69
N ASN A 358 16.10 -10.70 12.13
CA ASN A 358 14.87 -11.15 12.75
C ASN A 358 14.97 -12.62 13.18
N VAL A 359 15.34 -12.87 14.44
CA VAL A 359 15.45 -14.26 14.93
C VAL A 359 14.06 -14.80 15.29
N ILE A 360 13.61 -15.80 14.53
CA ILE A 360 12.41 -16.56 14.77
C ILE A 360 12.74 -17.63 15.83
N GLN A 361 11.96 -17.64 16.92
CA GLN A 361 12.08 -18.58 18.04
C GLN A 361 11.27 -19.86 17.81
#